data_AF-A0A9D8JFN3-F1
#
_entry.id   AF-A0A9D8JFN3-F1
#
_cell.length_a   1.000
_cell.length_b   1.000
_cell.length_c   1.000
_cell.angle_alpha   90.00
_cell.angle_beta   90.00
_cell.angle_gamma   90.00
#
_symmetry.space_group_name_H-M   'P 1'
#
loop_
_entity.id
_entity.type
_entity.pdbx_description
1 polymer ?
#
loop_
_entity_poly.entity_id
_entity_poly.type
_entity_poly.pdbx_seq_one_letter_code
_entity_poly.pdbx_strand_id
1 'polypeptide(L)'
;MSSLNTRVSACWRHLFSNYKLILAAIGIVAIVTHAHRQLEAEQVFAKDVAESVVVAPEGAPPITQESIDLAMQIYGINLPSGTEPPMLDLNMQDRGLTTRSPILDKARVTIGPAAFSSWALLGSTLAHEIEVHCQQNFFAIYVMDLIGLDGTGAAERQAYIHELSHAQRFGTLDDDAKMIADTVAFYYPEAEAKINVSLAAPVKSWVGRAFLAAALVSNTN
;
A
#
# COMPACT_ATOMS: atom_id res chain seq x y z
N MET A 1 -15.25 -55.36 -21.32
CA MET A 1 -14.47 -54.12 -21.53
C MET A 1 -15.12 -52.84 -20.97
N SER A 2 -16.31 -52.87 -20.34
CA SER A 2 -16.98 -51.65 -19.83
C SER A 2 -16.60 -51.22 -18.39
N SER A 3 -15.92 -52.06 -17.60
CA SER A 3 -15.62 -51.76 -16.19
C SER A 3 -14.35 -50.94 -15.94
N LEU A 4 -13.46 -50.82 -16.93
CA LEU A 4 -12.26 -49.98 -16.81
C LEU A 4 -12.56 -48.49 -17.01
N ASN A 5 -13.50 -48.14 -17.91
CA ASN A 5 -13.83 -46.73 -18.20
C ASN A 5 -14.52 -46.00 -17.03
N THR A 6 -15.30 -46.70 -16.21
CA THR A 6 -15.97 -46.11 -15.04
C THR A 6 -15.02 -45.81 -13.88
N ARG A 7 -13.98 -46.62 -13.69
CA ARG A 7 -12.98 -46.40 -12.62
C ARG A 7 -12.05 -45.22 -12.92
N VAL A 8 -11.66 -45.05 -14.18
CA VAL A 8 -10.84 -43.89 -14.61
C VAL A 8 -11.62 -42.59 -14.41
N SER A 9 -12.91 -42.54 -14.80
CA SER A 9 -13.75 -41.35 -14.63
C SER A 9 -13.94 -40.90 -13.17
N ALA A 10 -13.98 -41.82 -12.20
CA ALA A 10 -14.18 -41.48 -10.79
C ALA A 10 -12.90 -40.90 -10.16
N CYS A 11 -11.73 -41.42 -10.54
CA CYS A 11 -10.43 -40.93 -10.09
C CYS A 11 -10.19 -39.49 -10.57
N TRP A 12 -10.49 -39.19 -11.84
CA TRP A 12 -10.38 -37.84 -12.39
C TRP A 12 -11.33 -36.84 -11.72
N ARG A 13 -12.57 -37.23 -11.39
CA ARG A 13 -13.50 -36.35 -10.66
C ARG A 13 -13.02 -36.03 -9.23
N HIS A 14 -12.36 -36.95 -8.54
CA HIS A 14 -11.77 -36.67 -7.23
C HIS A 14 -10.54 -35.75 -7.33
N LEU A 15 -9.68 -35.97 -8.32
CA LEU A 15 -8.56 -35.06 -8.63
C LEU A 15 -9.06 -33.65 -8.99
N PHE A 16 -10.10 -33.56 -9.83
CA PHE A 16 -10.76 -32.30 -10.17
C PHE A 16 -11.69 -31.75 -9.06
N SER A 17 -12.00 -32.49 -8.00
CA SER A 17 -12.72 -31.93 -6.85
C SER A 17 -11.74 -31.23 -5.90
N ASN A 18 -10.53 -31.76 -5.79
CA ASN A 18 -9.53 -31.28 -4.83
C ASN A 18 -8.74 -30.07 -5.32
N TYR A 19 -8.62 -29.83 -6.65
CA TYR A 19 -7.90 -28.64 -7.13
C TYR A 19 -8.55 -27.33 -6.66
N LYS A 20 -9.88 -27.27 -6.55
CA LYS A 20 -10.58 -26.07 -6.06
C LYS A 20 -10.24 -25.77 -4.61
N LEU A 21 -10.13 -26.81 -3.79
CA LEU A 21 -9.71 -26.70 -2.39
C LEU A 21 -8.26 -26.25 -2.28
N ILE A 22 -7.38 -26.80 -3.11
CA ILE A 22 -5.96 -26.43 -3.15
C ILE A 22 -5.81 -24.97 -3.58
N LEU A 23 -6.50 -24.53 -4.62
CA LEU A 23 -6.50 -23.14 -5.08
C LEU A 23 -7.05 -22.18 -4.02
N ALA A 24 -8.13 -22.56 -3.33
CA ALA A 24 -8.68 -21.76 -2.24
C ALA A 24 -7.70 -21.64 -1.06
N ALA A 25 -7.03 -22.74 -0.68
CA ALA A 25 -6.04 -22.73 0.39
C ALA A 25 -4.83 -21.85 0.03
N ILE A 26 -4.34 -21.91 -1.22
CA ILE A 26 -3.27 -21.04 -1.71
C ILE A 26 -3.70 -19.57 -1.64
N GLY A 27 -4.94 -19.25 -2.06
CA GLY A 27 -5.49 -17.91 -1.96
C GLY A 27 -5.56 -17.38 -0.52
N ILE A 28 -6.02 -18.21 0.43
CA ILE A 28 -6.08 -17.84 1.85
C ILE A 28 -4.69 -17.60 2.41
N VAL A 29 -3.73 -18.48 2.13
CA VAL A 29 -2.34 -18.31 2.59
C VAL A 29 -1.73 -17.03 2.02
N ALA A 30 -1.98 -16.72 0.74
CA ALA A 30 -1.51 -15.49 0.12
C ALA A 30 -2.10 -14.24 0.80
N ILE A 31 -3.41 -14.24 1.08
CA ILE A 31 -4.09 -13.14 1.79
C ILE A 31 -3.54 -12.97 3.21
N VAL A 32 -3.42 -14.05 3.98
CA VAL A 32 -2.92 -14.00 5.36
C VAL A 32 -1.47 -13.55 5.41
N THR A 33 -0.62 -14.08 4.52
CA THR A 33 0.80 -13.67 4.45
C THR A 33 0.92 -12.21 4.04
N HIS A 34 0.04 -11.72 3.17
CA HIS A 34 0.00 -10.32 2.79
C HIS A 34 -0.43 -9.41 3.94
N ALA A 35 -1.53 -9.74 4.62
CA ALA A 35 -2.01 -9.00 5.77
C ALA A 35 -0.96 -8.95 6.89
N HIS A 36 -0.24 -10.06 7.11
CA HIS A 36 0.84 -10.10 8.08
C HIS A 36 2.00 -9.17 7.70
N ARG A 37 2.41 -9.14 6.43
CA ARG A 37 3.45 -8.21 5.94
C ARG A 37 3.04 -6.75 6.02
N GLN A 38 1.75 -6.44 5.81
CA GLN A 38 1.25 -5.07 6.02
C GLN A 38 1.33 -4.67 7.49
N LEU A 39 0.93 -5.55 8.40
CA LEU A 39 1.07 -5.31 9.85
C LEU A 39 2.54 -5.15 10.26
N GLU A 40 3.45 -5.94 9.70
CA GLU A 40 4.89 -5.76 9.94
C GLU A 40 5.39 -4.42 9.39
N ALA A 41 4.95 -4.00 8.21
CA ALA A 41 5.30 -2.70 7.65
C ALA A 41 4.79 -1.56 8.55
N GLU A 42 3.52 -1.61 8.98
CA GLU A 42 2.95 -0.67 9.95
C GLU A 42 3.77 -0.62 11.26
N GLN A 43 4.23 -1.77 11.76
CA GLN A 43 5.09 -1.83 12.94
C GLN A 43 6.49 -1.26 12.70
N VAL A 44 7.06 -1.42 11.51
CA VAL A 44 8.36 -0.82 11.12
C VAL A 44 8.22 0.71 11.07
N PHE A 45 7.15 1.23 10.47
CA PHE A 45 6.88 2.67 10.41
C PHE A 45 6.62 3.28 11.79
N ALA A 46 6.11 2.51 12.75
CA ALA A 46 5.89 2.98 14.11
C ALA A 46 7.18 3.04 14.96
N LYS A 47 8.27 2.39 14.55
CA LYS A 47 9.43 2.11 15.42
C LYS A 47 10.63 3.02 15.22
N ASP A 48 10.75 3.70 14.08
CA ASP A 48 11.95 4.45 13.67
C ASP A 48 11.72 5.96 13.54
N VAL A 49 10.95 6.57 14.45
CA VAL A 49 10.84 8.03 14.53
C VAL A 49 12.04 8.59 15.31
N ALA A 50 13.17 8.79 14.63
CA ALA A 50 14.19 9.69 15.16
C ALA A 50 13.65 11.13 15.05
N GLU A 51 13.03 11.62 16.12
CA GLU A 51 12.46 12.97 16.27
C GLU A 51 13.53 14.08 16.31
N SER A 52 14.52 14.06 15.43
CA SER A 52 15.35 15.25 15.25
C SER A 52 14.53 16.27 14.47
N VAL A 53 14.03 17.30 15.16
CA VAL A 53 13.41 18.46 14.52
C VAL A 53 14.43 19.09 13.57
N VAL A 54 14.12 19.05 12.28
CA VAL A 54 14.98 19.61 11.25
C VAL A 54 14.61 21.07 11.03
N VAL A 55 15.60 21.95 11.04
CA VAL A 55 15.41 23.37 10.68
C VAL A 55 15.54 23.50 9.18
N ALA A 56 14.42 23.52 8.47
CA ALA A 56 14.39 23.77 7.04
C ALA A 56 14.81 25.22 6.71
N PRO A 57 15.37 25.48 5.51
CA PRO A 57 15.66 26.83 5.06
C PRO A 57 14.39 27.69 5.02
N GLU A 58 14.55 29.01 5.17
CA GLU A 58 13.44 29.94 5.02
C GLU A 58 12.95 30.01 3.56
N GLY A 59 11.64 30.11 3.37
CA GLY A 59 11.00 30.26 2.07
C GLY A 59 10.71 28.95 1.33
N ALA A 60 10.19 29.08 0.11
CA ALA A 60 9.91 27.94 -0.77
C ALA A 60 11.19 27.45 -1.48
N PRO A 61 11.40 26.13 -1.63
CA PRO A 61 12.52 25.60 -2.40
C PRO A 61 12.43 26.00 -3.88
N PRO A 62 13.55 26.29 -4.56
CA PRO A 62 13.58 26.36 -6.02
C PRO A 62 13.11 25.05 -6.65
N ILE A 63 12.35 25.11 -7.75
CA ILE A 63 11.88 23.92 -8.49
C ILE A 63 13.04 23.35 -9.33
N THR A 64 13.94 22.63 -8.66
CA THR A 64 15.13 22.01 -9.27
C THR A 64 15.41 20.63 -8.66
N GLN A 65 16.22 19.82 -9.34
CA GLN A 65 16.62 18.51 -8.85
C GLN A 65 17.47 18.63 -7.57
N GLU A 66 18.30 19.67 -7.47
CA GLU A 66 19.15 19.90 -6.30
C GLU A 66 18.32 20.15 -5.03
N SER A 67 17.15 20.77 -5.15
CA SER A 67 16.22 20.94 -4.03
C SER A 67 15.63 19.61 -3.56
N ILE A 68 15.37 18.66 -4.47
CA ILE A 68 14.94 17.30 -4.12
C ILE A 68 16.06 16.60 -3.32
N ASP A 69 17.27 16.62 -3.86
CA ASP A 69 18.44 15.98 -3.25
C ASP A 69 18.79 16.60 -1.89
N LEU A 70 18.59 17.92 -1.75
CA LEU A 70 18.79 18.63 -0.50
C LEU A 70 17.69 18.32 0.52
N ALA A 71 16.42 18.29 0.12
CA ALA A 71 15.31 17.94 1.01
C ALA A 71 15.49 16.52 1.57
N MET A 72 15.87 15.57 0.73
CA MET A 72 16.24 14.23 1.13
C MET A 72 17.30 14.19 2.24
N GLN A 73 18.37 15.00 2.11
CA GLN A 73 19.43 15.10 3.12
C GLN A 73 18.95 15.78 4.41
N ILE A 74 18.26 16.91 4.27
CA ILE A 74 17.69 17.71 5.37
C ILE A 74 16.82 16.81 6.25
N TYR A 75 15.90 16.08 5.64
CA TYR A 75 14.96 15.23 6.38
C TYR A 75 15.48 13.82 6.65
N GLY A 76 16.68 13.46 6.23
CA GLY A 76 17.26 12.12 6.44
C GLY A 76 16.45 11.01 5.76
N ILE A 77 15.84 11.29 4.61
CA ILE A 77 15.08 10.30 3.83
C ILE A 77 16.08 9.40 3.12
N ASN A 78 16.01 8.09 3.39
CA ASN A 78 16.92 7.12 2.81
C ASN A 78 16.26 6.37 1.66
N LEU A 79 16.96 6.22 0.53
CA LEU A 79 16.46 5.42 -0.58
C LEU A 79 16.49 3.92 -0.22
N PRO A 80 15.34 3.22 -0.27
CA PRO A 80 15.33 1.76 -0.16
C PRO A 80 16.11 1.12 -1.30
N SER A 81 16.69 -0.05 -1.04
CA SER A 81 17.32 -0.85 -2.09
C SER A 81 16.32 -1.17 -3.21
N GLY A 82 16.72 -0.98 -4.47
CA GLY A 82 15.83 -1.19 -5.61
C GLY A 82 15.00 0.04 -5.98
N THR A 83 15.25 1.20 -5.37
CA THR A 83 14.63 2.47 -5.75
C THR A 83 15.62 3.30 -6.59
N GLU A 84 15.17 3.87 -7.70
CA GLU A 84 15.93 4.87 -8.46
C GLU A 84 15.84 6.24 -7.75
N PRO A 85 16.87 7.11 -7.86
CA PRO A 85 16.80 8.47 -7.32
C PRO A 85 15.53 9.20 -7.80
N PRO A 86 14.83 9.94 -6.91
CA PRO A 86 13.63 10.68 -7.30
C PRO A 86 13.96 11.70 -8.38
N MET A 87 13.10 11.83 -9.37
CA MET A 87 13.30 12.73 -10.51
C MET A 87 12.27 13.86 -10.52
N LEU A 88 12.71 15.07 -10.86
CA LEU A 88 11.81 16.19 -11.14
C LEU A 88 11.08 16.00 -12.49
N ASP A 89 9.76 16.15 -12.50
CA ASP A 89 8.95 16.28 -13.71
C ASP A 89 8.15 17.60 -13.68
N LEU A 90 8.53 18.54 -14.53
CA LEU A 90 7.91 19.86 -14.61
C LEU A 90 6.48 19.84 -15.18
N ASN A 91 6.05 18.73 -15.79
CA ASN A 91 4.71 18.60 -16.37
C ASN A 91 3.74 17.83 -15.46
N MET A 92 4.22 17.30 -14.33
CA MET A 92 3.39 16.58 -13.37
C MET A 92 2.42 17.54 -12.68
N GLN A 93 1.15 17.14 -12.61
CA GLN A 93 0.10 17.91 -11.93
C GLN A 93 0.05 17.62 -10.44
N ASP A 94 0.38 16.39 -10.07
CA ASP A 94 0.44 15.93 -8.68
C ASP A 94 1.74 16.36 -7.99
N ARG A 95 1.81 16.17 -6.66
CA ARG A 95 3.02 16.49 -5.88
C ARG A 95 4.11 15.44 -6.12
N GLY A 96 3.72 14.17 -6.13
CA GLY A 96 4.58 13.03 -6.28
C GLY A 96 3.85 11.87 -6.94
N LEU A 97 4.62 10.95 -7.50
CA LEU A 97 4.13 9.68 -8.03
C LEU A 97 5.21 8.62 -7.91
N THR A 98 4.87 7.50 -7.29
CA THR A 98 5.68 6.28 -7.33
C THR A 98 5.16 5.32 -8.39
N THR A 99 6.03 4.96 -9.33
CA THR A 99 5.76 3.92 -10.32
C THR A 99 6.71 2.75 -10.12
N ARG A 100 6.23 1.52 -10.35
CA ARG A 100 7.07 0.32 -10.34
C ARG A 100 7.02 -0.34 -11.69
N SER A 101 8.18 -0.53 -12.32
CA SER A 101 8.25 -1.27 -13.58
C SER A 101 7.96 -2.75 -13.32
N PRO A 102 7.04 -3.40 -14.06
CA PRO A 102 6.81 -4.84 -13.95
C PRO A 102 8.03 -5.68 -14.35
N ILE A 103 8.99 -5.09 -15.07
CA ILE A 103 10.12 -5.79 -15.71
C ILE A 103 11.41 -5.59 -14.91
N LEU A 104 11.65 -4.37 -14.42
CA LEU A 104 12.95 -4.00 -13.83
C LEU A 104 12.99 -4.13 -12.31
N ASP A 105 11.85 -4.44 -11.66
CA ASP A 105 11.67 -4.50 -10.20
C ASP A 105 12.24 -3.28 -9.44
N LYS A 106 12.32 -2.13 -10.13
CA LYS A 106 12.75 -0.88 -9.54
C LYS A 106 11.57 0.06 -9.36
N ALA A 107 11.49 0.68 -8.19
CA ALA A 107 10.60 1.78 -7.92
C ALA A 107 11.22 3.08 -8.47
N ARG A 108 10.38 3.91 -9.08
CA ARG A 108 10.72 5.23 -9.61
C ARG A 108 9.81 6.23 -8.97
N VAL A 109 10.42 7.19 -8.27
CA VAL A 109 9.70 8.33 -7.70
C VAL A 109 9.86 9.51 -8.63
N THR A 110 8.77 10.19 -8.92
CA THR A 110 8.76 11.43 -9.69
C THR A 110 8.08 12.50 -8.87
N ILE A 111 8.66 13.70 -8.83
CA ILE A 111 8.19 14.83 -8.03
C ILE A 111 7.77 15.96 -8.95
N GLY A 112 6.58 16.49 -8.73
CA GLY A 112 6.00 17.59 -9.50
C GLY A 112 6.21 18.97 -8.85
N PRO A 113 5.99 20.06 -9.59
CA PRO A 113 6.15 21.43 -9.08
C PRO A 113 5.30 21.74 -7.84
N ALA A 114 4.16 21.08 -7.68
CA ALA A 114 3.26 21.29 -6.55
C ALA A 114 3.89 20.93 -5.20
N ALA A 115 4.91 20.06 -5.16
CA ALA A 115 5.62 19.71 -3.93
C ALA A 115 6.53 20.85 -3.41
N PHE A 116 6.85 21.85 -4.24
CA PHE A 116 7.83 22.89 -3.93
C PHE A 116 7.24 24.14 -3.25
N SER A 117 6.00 24.10 -2.76
CA SER A 117 5.39 25.27 -2.08
C SER A 117 6.07 25.60 -0.75
N SER A 118 6.66 24.61 -0.09
CA SER A 118 7.47 24.76 1.12
C SER A 118 8.46 23.60 1.23
N TRP A 119 9.55 23.79 1.99
CA TRP A 119 10.46 22.69 2.28
C TRP A 119 9.77 21.56 3.05
N ALA A 120 8.82 21.89 3.93
CA ALA A 120 8.06 20.90 4.69
C ALA A 120 7.22 20.00 3.76
N LEU A 121 6.51 20.60 2.80
CA LEU A 121 5.70 19.84 1.83
C LEU A 121 6.57 18.99 0.91
N LEU A 122 7.72 19.51 0.46
CA LEU A 122 8.65 18.74 -0.36
C LEU A 122 9.19 17.52 0.40
N GLY A 123 9.57 17.70 1.67
CA GLY A 123 10.02 16.62 2.55
C GLY A 123 8.94 15.58 2.79
N SER A 124 7.73 16.03 3.15
CA SER A 124 6.56 15.15 3.35
C SER A 124 6.25 14.33 2.11
N THR A 125 6.18 14.98 0.94
CA THR A 125 5.92 14.31 -0.34
C THR A 125 7.00 13.27 -0.63
N LEU A 126 8.28 13.61 -0.45
CA LEU A 126 9.36 12.65 -0.66
C LEU A 126 9.26 11.44 0.28
N ALA A 127 8.91 11.65 1.55
CA ALA A 127 8.72 10.56 2.50
C ALA A 127 7.51 9.69 2.15
N HIS A 128 6.39 10.28 1.75
CA HIS A 128 5.19 9.59 1.25
C HIS A 128 5.55 8.62 0.10
N GLU A 129 6.28 9.11 -0.89
CA GLU A 129 6.67 8.30 -2.05
C GLU A 129 7.78 7.27 -1.73
N ILE A 130 8.85 7.70 -1.04
CA ILE A 130 10.07 6.90 -0.87
C ILE A 130 9.97 5.97 0.34
N GLU A 131 9.52 6.48 1.49
CA GLU A 131 9.51 5.68 2.72
C GLU A 131 8.31 4.73 2.73
N VAL A 132 7.17 5.13 2.14
CA VAL A 132 5.97 4.28 2.10
C VAL A 132 5.81 3.56 0.77
N HIS A 133 5.52 4.26 -0.33
CA HIS A 133 5.16 3.59 -1.59
C HIS A 133 6.28 2.70 -2.14
N CYS A 134 7.55 3.09 -2.06
CA CYS A 134 8.65 2.24 -2.53
C CYS A 134 8.78 0.93 -1.74
N GLN A 135 8.25 0.84 -0.51
CA GLN A 135 8.25 -0.38 0.31
C GLN A 135 6.99 -1.22 0.11
N GLN A 136 5.95 -0.68 -0.54
CA GLN A 136 4.70 -1.38 -0.76
C GLN A 136 4.80 -2.45 -1.85
N ASN A 137 3.95 -3.48 -1.71
CA ASN A 137 3.80 -4.54 -2.70
C ASN A 137 2.67 -4.19 -3.68
N PHE A 138 3.03 -3.53 -4.79
CA PHE A 138 2.10 -3.12 -5.85
C PHE A 138 1.30 -4.28 -6.46
N PHE A 139 1.87 -5.48 -6.54
CA PHE A 139 1.13 -6.65 -7.04
C PHE A 139 0.01 -7.03 -6.09
N ALA A 140 0.27 -7.01 -4.78
CA ALA A 140 -0.76 -7.31 -3.80
C ALA A 140 -1.85 -6.23 -3.76
N ILE A 141 -1.46 -4.95 -3.85
CA ILE A 141 -2.39 -3.81 -4.01
C ILE A 141 -3.31 -4.04 -5.21
N TYR A 142 -2.74 -4.32 -6.38
CA TYR A 142 -3.50 -4.62 -7.59
C TYR A 142 -4.45 -5.81 -7.42
N VAL A 143 -4.00 -6.89 -6.78
CA VAL A 143 -4.86 -8.06 -6.50
C VAL A 143 -6.01 -7.70 -5.57
N MET A 144 -5.78 -6.88 -4.54
CA MET A 144 -6.83 -6.40 -3.64
C MET A 144 -7.87 -5.56 -4.38
N ASP A 145 -7.42 -4.66 -5.25
CA ASP A 145 -8.33 -3.87 -6.10
C ASP A 145 -9.16 -4.76 -7.03
N LEU A 146 -8.52 -5.77 -7.64
CA LEU A 146 -9.20 -6.72 -8.51
C LEU A 146 -10.33 -7.50 -7.80
N ILE A 147 -10.19 -7.78 -6.51
CA ILE A 147 -11.22 -8.47 -5.70
C ILE A 147 -12.15 -7.51 -4.95
N GLY A 148 -12.03 -6.20 -5.17
CA GLY A 148 -12.91 -5.17 -4.61
C GLY A 148 -12.64 -4.83 -3.15
N LEU A 149 -11.39 -4.97 -2.68
CA LEU A 149 -10.97 -4.67 -1.30
C LEU A 149 -10.23 -3.33 -1.13
N ASP A 150 -10.29 -2.42 -2.10
CA ASP A 150 -9.69 -1.07 -2.04
C ASP A 150 -8.21 -1.07 -1.60
N GLY A 151 -7.40 -1.84 -2.31
CA GLY A 151 -5.97 -1.93 -2.04
C GLY A 151 -5.25 -0.60 -2.28
N THR A 152 -5.60 0.11 -3.36
CA THR A 152 -5.01 1.42 -3.66
C THR A 152 -5.38 2.44 -2.58
N GLY A 153 -6.66 2.54 -2.19
CA GLY A 153 -7.09 3.47 -1.15
C GLY A 153 -6.48 3.15 0.23
N ALA A 154 -6.29 1.88 0.56
CA ALA A 154 -5.58 1.48 1.78
C ALA A 154 -4.09 1.88 1.74
N ALA A 155 -3.43 1.70 0.60
CA ALA A 155 -2.01 2.04 0.41
C ALA A 155 -1.75 3.55 0.51
N GLU A 156 -2.59 4.38 -0.11
CA GLU A 156 -2.51 5.85 -0.04
C GLU A 156 -2.77 6.36 1.37
N ARG A 157 -3.77 5.80 2.04
CA ARG A 157 -4.11 6.15 3.43
C ARG A 157 -2.95 5.86 4.38
N GLN A 158 -2.27 4.72 4.20
CA GLN A 158 -1.07 4.40 4.97
C GLN A 158 0.02 5.47 4.75
N ALA A 159 0.20 5.92 3.51
CA ALA A 159 1.19 6.94 3.19
C ALA A 159 0.87 8.29 3.84
N TYR A 160 -0.39 8.73 3.82
CA TYR A 160 -0.80 9.95 4.53
C TYR A 160 -0.75 9.83 6.05
N ILE A 161 -1.09 8.68 6.63
CA ILE A 161 -0.94 8.45 8.08
C ILE A 161 0.54 8.58 8.47
N HIS A 162 1.44 8.06 7.63
CA HIS A 162 2.88 8.21 7.81
C HIS A 162 3.33 9.67 7.70
N GLU A 163 2.79 10.46 6.75
CA GLU A 163 3.05 11.91 6.69
C GLU A 163 2.64 12.61 8.00
N LEU A 164 1.43 12.31 8.51
CA LEU A 164 0.90 12.90 9.74
C LEU A 164 1.70 12.49 10.98
N SER A 165 2.11 11.22 11.09
CA SER A 165 2.92 10.76 12.23
C SER A 165 4.33 11.35 12.24
N HIS A 166 4.80 11.83 11.08
CA HIS A 166 6.11 12.47 10.90
C HIS A 166 6.01 13.98 10.65
N ALA A 167 4.85 14.61 10.83
CA ALA A 167 4.66 16.03 10.56
C ALA A 167 5.69 16.92 11.29
N GLN A 168 6.04 16.56 12.53
CA GLN A 168 7.07 17.27 13.28
C GLN A 168 8.48 17.15 12.67
N ARG A 169 8.84 16.01 12.07
CA ARG A 169 10.13 15.80 11.38
C ARG A 169 10.26 16.76 10.20
N PHE A 170 9.17 17.00 9.48
CA PHE A 170 9.17 17.87 8.31
C PHE A 170 8.95 19.35 8.65
N GLY A 171 8.61 19.68 9.90
CA GLY A 171 8.22 21.04 10.28
C GLY A 171 6.91 21.46 9.63
N THR A 172 6.02 20.50 9.33
CA THR A 172 4.71 20.74 8.74
C THR A 172 3.88 21.56 9.72
N LEU A 173 3.45 22.76 9.30
CA LEU A 173 2.61 23.64 10.12
C LEU A 173 1.22 23.01 10.33
N ASP A 174 0.51 23.44 11.38
CA ASP A 174 -0.84 22.94 11.70
C ASP A 174 -1.80 23.00 10.50
N ASP A 175 -1.66 24.02 9.63
CA ASP A 175 -2.48 24.19 8.42
C ASP A 175 -2.18 23.12 7.34
N ASP A 176 -0.91 22.76 7.15
CA ASP A 176 -0.49 21.72 6.21
C ASP A 176 -0.91 20.33 6.71
N ALA A 177 -0.75 20.07 8.02
CA ALA A 177 -1.22 18.85 8.66
C ALA A 177 -2.75 18.72 8.56
N LYS A 178 -3.47 19.83 8.72
CA LYS A 178 -4.92 19.88 8.51
C LYS A 178 -5.30 19.59 7.06
N MET A 179 -4.61 20.18 6.09
CA MET A 179 -4.86 19.90 4.66
C MET A 179 -4.65 18.42 4.33
N ILE A 180 -3.59 17.80 4.88
CA ILE A 180 -3.32 16.37 4.73
C ILE A 180 -4.47 15.55 5.34
N ALA A 181 -4.88 15.86 6.58
CA ALA A 181 -5.98 15.16 7.25
C ALA A 181 -7.31 15.30 6.50
N ASP A 182 -7.62 16.50 5.98
CA ASP A 182 -8.83 16.75 5.19
C ASP A 182 -8.78 15.99 3.84
N THR A 183 -7.60 15.87 3.22
CA THR A 183 -7.38 15.06 2.01
C THR A 183 -7.67 13.59 2.27
N VAL A 184 -7.14 13.04 3.37
CA VAL A 184 -7.42 11.65 3.79
C VAL A 184 -8.91 11.44 3.98
N ALA A 185 -9.57 12.31 4.75
CA ALA A 185 -10.99 12.17 5.05
C ALA A 185 -11.88 12.22 3.80
N PHE A 186 -11.52 13.02 2.79
CA PHE A 186 -12.31 13.20 1.57
C PHE A 186 -12.07 12.12 0.52
N TYR A 187 -10.81 11.86 0.17
CA TYR A 187 -10.46 10.93 -0.92
C TYR A 187 -10.36 9.48 -0.47
N TYR A 188 -9.98 9.28 0.79
CA TYR A 188 -9.78 7.96 1.39
C TYR A 188 -10.59 7.88 2.68
N PRO A 189 -11.92 8.00 2.67
CA PRO A 189 -12.71 7.78 3.87
C PRO A 189 -12.51 6.34 4.34
N GLU A 190 -12.56 6.08 5.65
CA GLU A 190 -12.58 4.70 6.15
C GLU A 190 -13.75 3.98 5.47
N ALA A 191 -13.44 2.95 4.69
CA ALA A 191 -14.48 2.16 4.09
C ALA A 191 -15.25 1.48 5.24
N GLU A 192 -16.48 1.92 5.52
CA GLU A 192 -17.47 1.01 6.11
C GLU A 192 -17.38 -0.26 5.27
N ALA A 193 -16.99 -1.39 5.86
CA ALA A 193 -16.79 -2.65 5.14
C ALA A 193 -18.10 -3.14 4.51
N LYS A 194 -18.52 -2.50 3.42
CA LYS A 194 -19.62 -2.92 2.56
C LYS A 194 -19.00 -3.93 1.63
N ILE A 195 -18.81 -5.13 2.17
CA ILE A 195 -18.55 -6.37 1.43
C ILE A 195 -19.79 -6.64 0.56
N ASN A 196 -19.99 -5.83 -0.48
CA ASN A 196 -21.03 -6.01 -1.47
C ASN A 196 -20.46 -6.83 -2.60
N VAL A 197 -19.99 -8.02 -2.23
CA VAL A 197 -19.33 -8.88 -3.18
C VAL A 197 -20.42 -9.50 -4.04
N SER A 198 -20.58 -9.00 -5.25
CA SER A 198 -21.27 -9.69 -6.34
C SER A 198 -20.42 -10.87 -6.82
N LEU A 199 -20.10 -11.77 -5.90
CA LEU A 199 -19.55 -13.07 -6.23
C LEU A 199 -20.67 -13.90 -6.87
N ALA A 200 -20.34 -14.57 -7.98
CA ALA A 200 -21.19 -15.59 -8.56
C ALA A 200 -21.63 -16.57 -7.45
N ALA A 201 -22.91 -16.96 -7.49
CA ALA A 201 -23.60 -17.77 -6.47
C ALA A 201 -22.79 -18.90 -5.79
N PRO A 202 -21.90 -19.67 -6.47
CA PRO A 202 -21.13 -20.70 -5.80
C PRO A 202 -20.11 -20.19 -4.75
N VAL A 203 -19.54 -18.98 -4.91
CA VAL A 203 -18.47 -18.47 -4.03
C VAL A 203 -19.02 -17.84 -2.75
N LYS A 204 -20.24 -17.25 -2.80
CA LYS A 204 -20.94 -16.74 -1.61
C LYS A 204 -21.14 -17.80 -0.53
N SER A 205 -21.35 -19.06 -0.93
CA SER A 205 -21.56 -20.17 0.01
C SER A 205 -20.30 -20.68 0.73
N TRP A 206 -19.12 -20.31 0.22
CA TRP A 206 -17.82 -20.74 0.76
C TRP A 206 -17.21 -19.71 1.70
N VAL A 207 -17.21 -18.43 1.30
CA VAL A 207 -16.70 -17.34 2.16
C VAL A 207 -17.55 -17.20 3.42
N GLY A 208 -18.88 -17.32 3.31
CA GLY A 208 -19.77 -17.30 4.47
C GLY A 208 -19.53 -18.42 5.48
N ARG A 209 -19.03 -19.60 5.05
CA ARG A 209 -18.69 -20.71 5.96
C ARG A 209 -17.30 -20.57 6.58
N ALA A 210 -16.34 -20.00 5.84
CA ALA A 210 -15.00 -19.74 6.36
C ALA A 210 -15.03 -18.65 7.46
N PHE A 211 -15.82 -17.60 7.27
CA PHE A 211 -16.01 -16.55 8.29
C PHE A 211 -16.75 -17.07 9.54
N LEU A 212 -17.77 -17.94 9.39
CA LEU A 212 -18.44 -18.54 10.54
C LEU A 212 -17.50 -19.46 11.35
N ALA A 213 -16.60 -20.17 10.68
CA ALA A 213 -15.62 -21.04 11.33
C ALA A 213 -14.57 -20.24 12.11
N ALA A 214 -14.11 -19.09 11.59
CA ALA A 214 -13.17 -18.22 12.29
C ALA A 214 -13.80 -17.54 13.51
N ALA A 215 -15.06 -17.08 13.41
CA ALA A 215 -15.78 -16.46 14.51
C ALA A 215 -16.15 -17.43 15.66
N LEU A 216 -16.23 -18.74 15.37
CA LEU A 216 -16.45 -19.77 16.38
C LEU A 216 -15.17 -20.16 17.14
N VAL A 217 -13.98 -19.93 16.55
CA VAL A 217 -12.69 -20.20 17.20
C VAL A 217 -12.27 -19.06 18.14
N SER A 218 -12.75 -17.83 17.91
CA SER A 218 -12.44 -16.67 18.76
C SER A 218 -13.30 -16.58 20.03
N ASN A 219 -14.27 -17.47 20.24
CA ASN A 219 -15.20 -17.42 21.37
C ASN A 219 -14.96 -18.54 22.41
N THR A 220 -13.81 -19.21 22.34
CA THR A 220 -13.43 -20.31 23.24
C THR A 220 -12.11 -20.09 23.99
N ASN A 221 -11.65 -18.85 24.12
CA ASN A 221 -10.54 -18.48 25.02
C ASN A 221 -10.91 -17.25 25.85
#